data_AF-A0A6S7JK83-F1
#
_entry.id   AF-A0A6S7JK83-F1
#
_cell.length_a   1.000
_cell.length_b   1.000
_cell.length_c   1.000
_cell.angle_alpha   90.00
_cell.angle_beta   90.00
_cell.angle_gamma   90.00
#
_symmetry.space_group_name_H-M   'P 1'
#
loop_
_entity.id
_entity.type
_entity.pdbx_description
1 polymer ?
#
loop_
_entity_poly.entity_id
_entity_poly.type
_entity_poly.pdbx_seq_one_letter_code
_entity_poly.pdbx_strand_id
1 'polypeptide(L)'
;WRKPIKLMFLCMGRNGTPWVKKASAATEKAWEKAGQRPGIQIWRIVKFKVTHWPKEDHGKFYSGDSYIILRTYKKENAEELLYDLHFWIGKYSTQDEYGTAAYKTVELDIFLNDKPVQHREVQQHESQMFKSYFNEITIMKGGAETGFRHVEPTKYIPRLFQFRREKGSVVVKEVQCFKESLDSDDVFIFDAGLELYQWNGKTSNKDERFAALQYVQNLKSDRNGRPKVETLEEDRISPKNAFNTKLPTGGKPRQKKARDEVDAPSEKKLYKVSDDSGKLLVQLISSGELNKDDLKSEDAFVVDQGNHVFVWIGSRASEDEKKNALPMAHFYLQQTDHPYAPTTVIVEGKGESKEFDSVFE
;
A
#
# COMPACT_ATOMS: atom_id res chain seq x y z
N TRP A 1 1.00 -1.86 -14.31
CA TRP A 1 0.25 -1.38 -13.13
C TRP A 1 -1.02 -0.58 -13.48
N ARG A 2 -1.61 -0.75 -14.68
CA ARG A 2 -2.86 -0.08 -15.10
C ARG A 2 -3.92 -1.09 -15.57
N LYS A 3 -4.32 -2.02 -14.70
CA LYS A 3 -5.61 -2.72 -14.88
C LYS A 3 -6.45 -2.49 -13.62
N PRO A 4 -7.74 -2.13 -13.77
CA PRO A 4 -8.51 -1.53 -12.70
C PRO A 4 -8.95 -2.58 -11.68
N ILE A 5 -8.72 -2.25 -10.40
CA ILE A 5 -9.24 -2.90 -9.17
C ILE A 5 -10.78 -2.98 -9.16
N LYS A 6 -11.43 -2.31 -10.11
CA LYS A 6 -12.87 -2.30 -10.38
C LYS A 6 -13.49 -3.70 -10.52
N LEU A 7 -12.72 -4.79 -10.70
CA LEU A 7 -13.28 -6.15 -10.71
C LEU A 7 -13.19 -6.88 -9.35
N MET A 8 -12.25 -6.56 -8.46
CA MET A 8 -12.07 -7.36 -7.23
C MET A 8 -13.06 -6.95 -6.13
N PHE A 9 -13.31 -5.65 -5.96
CA PHE A 9 -14.34 -5.17 -5.02
C PHE A 9 -15.77 -5.35 -5.56
N LEU A 10 -16.01 -5.17 -6.87
CA LEU A 10 -17.35 -5.38 -7.46
C LEU A 10 -17.78 -6.86 -7.48
N CYS A 11 -16.84 -7.82 -7.62
CA CYS A 11 -17.22 -9.24 -7.65
C CYS A 11 -17.44 -9.83 -6.25
N MET A 12 -16.83 -9.29 -5.20
CA MET A 12 -16.92 -9.87 -3.85
C MET A 12 -18.05 -9.27 -2.98
N GLY A 13 -18.69 -8.20 -3.42
CA GLY A 13 -19.78 -7.53 -2.69
C GLY A 13 -21.20 -7.98 -3.04
N ARG A 14 -21.43 -8.78 -4.09
CA ARG A 14 -22.79 -8.95 -4.63
C ARG A 14 -23.67 -10.03 -4.00
N ASN A 15 -23.17 -11.04 -3.28
CA ASN A 15 -24.01 -12.21 -2.94
C ASN A 15 -23.85 -12.76 -1.50
N GLY A 16 -23.79 -11.91 -0.48
CA GLY A 16 -23.84 -12.37 0.92
C GLY A 16 -24.72 -11.47 1.78
N THR A 17 -25.85 -11.98 2.25
CA THR A 17 -26.68 -11.27 3.25
C THR A 17 -25.89 -11.09 4.55
N PRO A 18 -26.19 -10.06 5.38
CA PRO A 18 -25.48 -9.80 6.64
C PRO A 18 -25.37 -11.03 7.56
N TRP A 19 -26.38 -11.89 7.54
CA TRP A 19 -26.40 -13.18 8.25
C TRP A 19 -25.30 -14.15 7.81
N VAL A 20 -24.98 -14.23 6.52
CA VAL A 20 -23.92 -15.11 5.98
C VAL A 20 -22.54 -14.63 6.44
N LYS A 21 -22.32 -13.32 6.50
CA LYS A 21 -21.06 -12.76 6.98
C LYS A 21 -20.88 -12.95 8.49
N LYS A 22 -21.94 -12.73 9.27
CA LYS A 22 -21.94 -12.98 10.72
C LYS A 22 -21.74 -14.46 11.06
N ALA A 23 -22.32 -15.36 10.26
CA ALA A 23 -22.09 -16.80 10.38
C ALA A 23 -20.64 -17.20 10.00
N SER A 24 -20.09 -16.66 8.90
CA SER A 24 -18.67 -16.87 8.52
C SER A 24 -17.73 -16.43 9.64
N ALA A 25 -17.94 -15.22 10.16
CA ALA A 25 -17.18 -14.66 11.26
C ALA A 25 -17.23 -15.52 12.53
N ALA A 26 -18.40 -16.07 12.87
CA ALA A 26 -18.55 -16.96 14.02
C ALA A 26 -17.87 -18.34 13.84
N THR A 27 -17.57 -18.75 12.61
CA THR A 27 -16.94 -20.06 12.31
C THR A 27 -15.42 -20.01 12.15
N GLU A 28 -14.82 -18.83 12.05
CA GLU A 28 -13.38 -18.67 11.93
C GLU A 28 -12.70 -18.88 13.29
N LYS A 29 -11.91 -19.96 13.39
CA LYS A 29 -11.26 -20.39 14.64
C LYS A 29 -10.29 -19.34 15.19
N ALA A 30 -9.70 -18.52 14.32
CA ALA A 30 -8.80 -17.45 14.73
C ALA A 30 -9.49 -16.40 15.63
N TRP A 31 -10.82 -16.28 15.57
CA TRP A 31 -11.60 -15.27 16.29
C TRP A 31 -12.13 -15.72 17.65
N GLU A 32 -12.13 -17.02 17.97
CA GLU A 32 -12.73 -17.56 19.20
C GLU A 32 -12.30 -16.85 20.50
N LYS A 33 -11.08 -16.30 20.52
CA LYS A 33 -10.51 -15.57 21.68
C LYS A 33 -10.09 -14.14 21.33
N ALA A 34 -10.51 -13.61 20.18
CA ALA A 34 -10.17 -12.26 19.77
C ALA A 34 -10.91 -11.24 20.66
N GLY A 35 -10.19 -10.24 21.15
CA GLY A 35 -10.80 -9.10 21.84
C GLY A 35 -11.37 -9.36 23.24
N GLN A 36 -11.15 -10.54 23.83
CA GLN A 36 -11.74 -10.86 25.14
C GLN A 36 -11.06 -10.18 26.33
N ARG A 37 -9.81 -9.73 26.18
CA ARG A 37 -9.00 -9.13 27.25
C ARG A 37 -8.11 -8.03 26.68
N PRO A 38 -7.77 -6.99 27.48
CA PRO A 38 -6.82 -5.97 27.07
C PRO A 38 -5.47 -6.56 26.65
N GLY A 39 -4.91 -6.03 25.57
CA GLY A 39 -3.66 -6.51 24.99
C GLY A 39 -3.62 -6.38 23.47
N ILE A 40 -2.58 -6.98 22.87
CA ILE A 40 -2.39 -7.03 21.42
C ILE A 40 -2.46 -8.49 20.97
N GLN A 41 -3.20 -8.73 19.90
CA GLN A 41 -3.24 -9.99 19.17
C GLN A 41 -2.86 -9.75 17.71
N ILE A 42 -1.97 -10.58 17.17
CA ILE A 42 -1.48 -10.46 15.80
C ILE A 42 -1.71 -11.78 15.08
N TRP A 43 -2.15 -11.69 13.83
CA TRP A 43 -2.28 -12.80 12.91
C TRP A 43 -1.56 -12.48 11.60
N ARG A 44 -0.92 -13.49 11.02
CA ARG A 44 -0.29 -13.46 9.70
C ARG A 44 -1.22 -14.14 8.70
N ILE A 45 -1.34 -13.56 7.51
CA ILE A 45 -2.05 -14.19 6.40
C ILE A 45 -1.09 -15.13 5.65
N VAL A 46 -1.47 -16.40 5.54
CA VAL A 46 -0.71 -17.42 4.80
C VAL A 46 -1.67 -18.23 3.94
N LYS A 47 -1.54 -18.14 2.60
CA LYS A 47 -2.38 -18.89 1.63
C LYS A 47 -3.89 -18.81 1.95
N PHE A 48 -4.41 -17.57 2.05
CA PHE A 48 -5.81 -17.25 2.42
C PHE A 48 -6.24 -17.59 3.85
N LYS A 49 -5.35 -18.07 4.72
CA LYS A 49 -5.66 -18.44 6.10
C LYS A 49 -5.13 -17.42 7.10
N VAL A 50 -5.91 -17.19 8.15
CA VAL A 50 -5.52 -16.38 9.31
C VAL A 50 -4.77 -17.29 10.29
N THR A 51 -3.49 -17.00 10.53
CA THR A 51 -2.63 -17.79 11.41
C THR A 51 -2.11 -16.94 12.55
N HIS A 52 -2.09 -17.45 13.79
CA HIS A 52 -1.56 -16.68 14.92
C HIS A 52 -0.08 -16.35 14.71
N TRP A 53 0.27 -15.09 14.99
CA TRP A 53 1.65 -14.66 15.01
C TRP A 53 2.23 -14.83 16.42
N PRO A 54 3.39 -15.52 16.57
CA PRO A 54 3.99 -15.79 17.88
C PRO A 54 4.22 -14.51 18.68
N LYS A 55 4.01 -14.55 20.00
CA LYS A 55 4.11 -13.37 20.87
C LYS A 55 5.54 -12.82 20.93
N GLU A 56 6.51 -13.73 20.88
CA GLU A 56 7.95 -13.47 20.79
C GLU A 56 8.38 -12.74 19.51
N ASP A 57 7.51 -12.74 18.49
CA ASP A 57 7.74 -12.06 17.21
C ASP A 57 6.86 -10.83 17.03
N HIS A 58 6.13 -10.39 18.06
CA HIS A 58 5.40 -9.12 18.00
C HIS A 58 6.37 -7.96 17.76
N GLY A 59 6.07 -7.12 16.77
CA GLY A 59 6.97 -6.08 16.26
C GLY A 59 7.83 -6.52 15.07
N LYS A 60 7.91 -7.83 14.75
CA LYS A 60 8.59 -8.33 13.55
C LYS A 60 7.57 -8.63 12.46
N PHE A 61 7.80 -8.09 11.26
CA PHE A 61 6.92 -8.28 10.11
C PHE A 61 7.71 -8.66 8.87
N TYR A 62 7.26 -9.68 8.14
CA TYR A 62 7.80 -9.98 6.83
C TYR A 62 7.29 -8.99 5.78
N SER A 63 8.22 -8.42 5.03
CA SER A 63 7.94 -7.44 3.97
C SER A 63 7.10 -8.03 2.82
N GLY A 64 7.10 -9.36 2.65
CA GLY A 64 6.30 -10.08 1.66
C GLY A 64 4.91 -10.49 2.11
N ASP A 65 4.45 -10.12 3.31
CA ASP A 65 3.19 -10.62 3.86
C ASP A 65 2.24 -9.52 4.31
N SER A 66 1.00 -9.92 4.60
CA SER A 66 0.00 -9.09 5.27
C SER A 66 -0.37 -9.65 6.65
N TYR A 67 -0.68 -8.75 7.57
CA TYR A 67 -0.99 -9.07 8.97
C TYR A 67 -2.27 -8.37 9.41
N ILE A 68 -2.96 -8.96 10.38
CA ILE A 68 -4.08 -8.37 11.11
C ILE A 68 -3.63 -8.18 12.55
N ILE A 69 -3.83 -6.98 13.11
CA ILE A 69 -3.43 -6.61 14.46
C ILE A 69 -4.65 -6.06 15.17
N LEU A 70 -5.06 -6.71 16.26
CA LEU A 70 -6.13 -6.23 17.13
C LEU A 70 -5.52 -5.71 18.43
N ARG A 71 -5.68 -4.41 18.68
CA ARG A 71 -5.44 -3.81 20.00
C ARG A 71 -6.76 -3.79 20.76
N THR A 72 -6.76 -4.32 21.97
CA THR A 72 -7.91 -4.27 22.89
C THR A 72 -7.53 -3.48 24.14
N TYR A 73 -8.37 -2.54 24.55
CA TYR A 73 -8.10 -1.65 25.68
C TYR A 73 -9.38 -1.22 26.40
N LYS A 74 -9.23 -0.58 27.56
CA LYS A 74 -10.32 0.07 28.30
C LYS A 74 -9.96 1.52 28.55
N LYS A 75 -10.96 2.40 28.48
CA LYS A 75 -10.83 3.77 29.00
C LYS A 75 -10.92 3.73 30.53
N GLU A 76 -10.30 4.70 31.16
CA GLU A 76 -10.38 4.88 32.62
C GLU A 76 -11.86 5.01 33.02
N ASN A 77 -12.29 4.20 33.99
CA ASN A 77 -13.68 4.10 34.46
C ASN A 77 -14.72 3.56 33.45
N ALA A 78 -14.31 2.96 32.32
CA ALA A 78 -15.23 2.30 31.40
C ALA A 78 -15.23 0.78 31.61
N GLU A 79 -16.42 0.17 31.70
CA GLU A 79 -16.53 -1.30 31.75
C GLU A 79 -16.31 -1.94 30.38
N GLU A 80 -16.66 -1.21 29.31
CA GLU A 80 -16.61 -1.65 27.93
C GLU A 80 -15.18 -1.70 27.36
N LEU A 81 -14.91 -2.75 26.58
CA LEU A 81 -13.67 -2.90 25.82
C LEU A 81 -13.77 -2.13 24.50
N LEU A 82 -12.70 -1.41 24.18
CA LEU A 82 -12.50 -0.72 22.90
C LEU A 82 -11.45 -1.46 22.08
N TYR A 83 -11.52 -1.26 20.77
CA TYR A 83 -10.73 -2.02 19.81
C TYR A 83 -10.18 -1.11 18.71
N ASP A 84 -8.89 -1.19 18.46
CA ASP A 84 -8.28 -0.66 17.25
C ASP A 84 -7.81 -1.86 16.42
N LEU A 85 -8.32 -1.97 15.20
CA LEU A 85 -8.12 -3.11 14.31
C LEU A 85 -7.34 -2.67 13.08
N HIS A 86 -6.07 -3.07 13.01
CA HIS A 86 -5.17 -2.71 11.93
C HIS A 86 -5.00 -3.88 10.98
N PHE A 87 -4.89 -3.61 9.69
CA PHE A 87 -4.29 -4.54 8.74
C PHE A 87 -3.04 -3.91 8.13
N TRP A 88 -1.92 -4.58 8.33
CA TRP A 88 -0.61 -4.15 7.85
C TRP A 88 -0.27 -4.86 6.55
N ILE A 89 0.18 -4.09 5.56
CA ILE A 89 0.50 -4.56 4.22
C ILE A 89 2.00 -4.39 3.97
N GLY A 90 2.69 -5.51 3.81
CA GLY A 90 4.08 -5.55 3.41
C GLY A 90 4.29 -5.01 2.01
N LYS A 91 5.44 -4.37 1.79
CA LYS A 91 5.84 -3.79 0.50
C LYS A 91 5.78 -4.80 -0.66
N TYR A 92 6.10 -6.06 -0.39
CA TYR A 92 6.11 -7.16 -1.36
C TYR A 92 4.93 -8.11 -1.18
N SER A 93 3.91 -7.74 -0.38
CA SER A 93 2.75 -8.61 -0.16
C SER A 93 1.91 -8.76 -1.42
N THR A 94 1.48 -9.98 -1.65
CA THR A 94 0.75 -10.36 -2.86
C THR A 94 -0.72 -9.94 -2.79
N GLN A 95 -1.37 -9.89 -3.95
CA GLN A 95 -2.75 -9.41 -4.05
C GLN A 95 -3.75 -10.25 -3.27
N ASP A 96 -3.57 -11.56 -3.24
CA ASP A 96 -4.35 -12.45 -2.39
C ASP A 96 -4.15 -12.15 -0.92
N GLU A 97 -2.91 -11.92 -0.48
CA GLU A 97 -2.61 -11.74 0.94
C GLU A 97 -3.20 -10.46 1.50
N TYR A 98 -2.97 -9.31 0.86
CA TYR A 98 -3.56 -8.07 1.36
C TYR A 98 -5.07 -8.02 1.14
N GLY A 99 -5.58 -8.63 0.05
CA GLY A 99 -7.02 -8.77 -0.19
C GLY A 99 -7.69 -9.63 0.90
N THR A 100 -7.04 -10.72 1.29
CA THR A 100 -7.48 -11.56 2.41
C THR A 100 -7.41 -10.81 3.72
N ALA A 101 -6.33 -10.08 3.99
CA ALA A 101 -6.19 -9.27 5.20
C ALA A 101 -7.33 -8.25 5.32
N ALA A 102 -7.61 -7.49 4.26
CA ALA A 102 -8.71 -6.53 4.24
C ALA A 102 -10.08 -7.19 4.46
N TYR A 103 -10.34 -8.31 3.78
CA TYR A 103 -11.59 -9.06 3.96
C TYR A 103 -11.75 -9.62 5.38
N LYS A 104 -10.69 -10.21 5.93
CA LYS A 104 -10.69 -10.81 7.27
C LYS A 104 -10.74 -9.77 8.38
N THR A 105 -10.23 -8.57 8.14
CA THR A 105 -10.43 -7.40 9.02
C THR A 105 -11.91 -7.04 9.11
N VAL A 106 -12.62 -6.94 7.98
CA VAL A 106 -14.07 -6.68 7.99
C VAL A 106 -14.84 -7.83 8.66
N GLU A 107 -14.42 -9.08 8.46
CA GLU A 107 -15.02 -10.23 9.15
C GLU A 107 -14.84 -10.15 10.68
N LEU A 108 -13.65 -9.77 11.16
CA LEU A 108 -13.36 -9.58 12.59
C LEU A 108 -14.09 -8.37 13.18
N ASP A 109 -14.26 -7.30 12.40
CA ASP A 109 -15.06 -6.14 12.81
C ASP A 109 -16.52 -6.52 13.10
N ILE A 110 -17.14 -7.28 12.19
CA ILE A 110 -18.49 -7.83 12.35
C ILE A 110 -18.55 -8.78 13.56
N PHE A 111 -17.51 -9.62 13.76
CA PHE A 111 -17.42 -10.51 14.93
C PHE A 111 -17.44 -9.73 16.25
N LEU A 112 -16.78 -8.57 16.28
CA LEU A 112 -16.73 -7.66 17.43
C LEU A 112 -17.91 -6.67 17.46
N ASN A 113 -18.95 -6.89 16.65
CA ASN A 113 -20.17 -6.10 16.52
C ASN A 113 -19.93 -4.64 16.09
N ASP A 114 -19.06 -4.43 15.10
CA ASP A 114 -18.79 -3.12 14.49
C ASP A 114 -18.37 -2.07 15.53
N LYS A 115 -17.65 -2.53 16.55
CA LYS A 115 -17.02 -1.71 17.61
C LYS A 115 -15.60 -1.27 17.25
N PRO A 116 -14.77 -2.08 16.57
CA PRO A 116 -13.43 -1.65 16.20
C PRO A 116 -13.35 -0.41 15.31
N VAL A 117 -12.31 0.39 15.54
CA VAL A 117 -11.82 1.40 14.59
C VAL A 117 -10.86 0.70 13.63
N GLN A 118 -11.07 0.81 12.32
CA GLN A 118 -10.26 0.10 11.34
C GLN A 118 -9.12 0.97 10.80
N HIS A 119 -7.92 0.41 10.72
CA HIS A 119 -6.73 1.10 10.24
C HIS A 119 -6.02 0.32 9.14
N ARG A 120 -5.71 1.00 8.05
CA ARG A 120 -4.87 0.49 6.96
C ARG A 120 -3.44 0.97 7.15
N GLU A 121 -2.55 0.04 7.44
CA GLU A 121 -1.13 0.30 7.67
C GLU A 121 -0.32 -0.21 6.49
N VAL A 122 0.55 0.64 5.92
CA VAL A 122 1.44 0.26 4.82
C VAL A 122 2.86 0.30 5.32
N GLN A 123 3.66 -0.72 4.99
CA GLN A 123 5.07 -0.78 5.34
C GLN A 123 5.78 0.56 5.05
N GLN A 124 6.52 1.09 6.03
CA GLN A 124 7.23 2.39 6.02
C GLN A 124 6.34 3.64 6.07
N HIS A 125 5.03 3.48 6.01
CA HIS A 125 4.03 4.56 6.08
C HIS A 125 3.02 4.30 7.21
N GLU A 126 3.40 3.55 8.24
CA GLU A 126 2.50 3.21 9.34
C GLU A 126 2.16 4.44 10.18
N SER A 127 0.93 4.46 10.69
CA SER A 127 0.42 5.48 11.60
C SER A 127 1.25 5.55 12.89
N GLN A 128 1.26 6.72 13.54
CA GLN A 128 1.96 6.85 14.83
C GLN A 128 1.31 6.01 15.92
N MET A 129 -0.01 5.83 15.85
CA MET A 129 -0.74 4.93 16.73
C MET A 129 -0.23 3.49 16.61
N PHE A 130 -0.13 2.96 15.38
CA PHE A 130 0.39 1.60 15.16
C PHE A 130 1.83 1.46 15.66
N LYS A 131 2.69 2.44 15.37
CA LYS A 131 4.08 2.45 15.85
C LYS A 131 4.17 2.42 17.37
N SER A 132 3.26 3.11 18.07
CA SER A 132 3.25 3.17 19.54
C SER A 132 3.00 1.83 20.24
N TYR A 133 2.53 0.81 19.51
CA TYR A 133 2.26 -0.51 20.06
C TYR A 133 3.51 -1.34 20.28
N PHE A 134 4.61 -1.01 19.60
CA PHE A 134 5.83 -1.78 19.57
C PHE A 134 7.00 -0.92 20.01
N ASN A 135 7.86 -1.45 20.89
CA ASN A 135 9.11 -0.76 21.25
C ASN A 135 10.02 -0.60 20.02
N GLU A 136 10.00 -1.59 19.12
CA GLU A 136 10.74 -1.59 17.86
C GLU A 136 9.93 -2.35 16.80
N ILE A 137 9.95 -1.86 15.56
CA ILE A 137 9.41 -2.55 14.40
C ILE A 137 10.58 -3.05 13.54
N THR A 138 10.71 -4.37 13.42
CA THR A 138 11.72 -5.02 12.58
C THR A 138 11.09 -5.54 11.30
N ILE A 139 11.55 -5.06 10.15
CA ILE A 139 11.10 -5.56 8.85
C ILE A 139 12.03 -6.68 8.38
N MET A 140 11.48 -7.88 8.24
CA MET A 140 12.16 -9.08 7.76
C MET A 140 11.97 -9.26 6.25
N LYS A 141 12.99 -9.76 5.55
CA LYS A 141 12.89 -10.10 4.12
C LYS A 141 12.19 -11.44 3.91
N GLY A 142 11.54 -11.60 2.77
CA GLY A 142 10.78 -12.80 2.43
C GLY A 142 9.31 -12.72 2.87
N GLY A 143 8.65 -13.88 2.92
CA GLY A 143 7.22 -14.00 3.18
C GLY A 143 6.71 -15.41 2.92
N ALA A 144 5.41 -15.62 3.08
CA ALA A 144 4.71 -16.81 2.66
C ALA A 144 4.64 -16.87 1.12
N GLU A 145 4.42 -18.07 0.59
CA GLU A 145 4.07 -18.22 -0.82
C GLU A 145 2.61 -17.79 -1.03
N THR A 146 2.34 -17.10 -2.14
CA THR A 146 0.98 -16.76 -2.59
C THR A 146 0.07 -18.00 -2.61
N GLY A 147 -1.18 -17.80 -2.20
CA GLY A 147 -2.24 -18.80 -2.26
C GLY A 147 -2.84 -18.96 -3.66
N PHE A 148 -2.61 -18.02 -4.59
CA PHE A 148 -3.09 -18.17 -5.96
C PHE A 148 -2.31 -19.28 -6.70
N ARG A 149 -3.02 -20.10 -7.50
CA ARG A 149 -2.35 -20.97 -8.49
C ARG A 149 -1.56 -20.08 -9.44
N HIS A 150 -0.31 -20.44 -9.70
CA HIS A 150 0.54 -19.76 -10.66
C HIS A 150 -0.13 -19.83 -12.04
N VAL A 151 -0.76 -18.74 -12.45
CA VAL A 151 -1.17 -18.54 -13.84
C VAL A 151 0.10 -18.18 -14.61
N GLU A 152 0.28 -18.78 -15.78
CA GLU A 152 1.48 -18.65 -16.63
C GLU A 152 2.04 -17.23 -16.72
N PRO A 153 3.38 -17.09 -16.85
CA PRO A 153 4.12 -15.91 -16.43
C PRO A 153 3.58 -14.63 -17.06
N THR A 154 3.37 -13.63 -16.21
CA THR A 154 3.23 -12.23 -16.61
C THR A 154 4.30 -11.93 -17.66
N LYS A 155 3.89 -11.67 -18.91
CA LYS A 155 4.82 -11.29 -19.98
C LYS A 155 5.53 -10.01 -19.55
N TYR A 156 6.77 -10.14 -19.08
CA TYR A 156 7.57 -8.99 -18.68
C TYR A 156 7.90 -8.19 -19.93
N ILE A 157 7.35 -6.99 -20.03
CA ILE A 157 7.70 -6.05 -21.09
C ILE A 157 9.07 -5.47 -20.72
N PRO A 158 10.10 -5.59 -21.58
CA PRO A 158 11.41 -5.05 -21.29
C PRO A 158 11.36 -3.53 -21.09
N ARG A 159 12.05 -3.03 -20.07
CA ARG A 159 12.11 -1.60 -19.72
C ARG A 159 13.54 -1.17 -19.39
N LEU A 160 13.85 0.11 -19.58
CA LEU A 160 15.14 0.68 -19.26
C LEU A 160 14.95 1.87 -18.32
N PHE A 161 15.65 1.87 -17.19
CA PHE A 161 15.60 2.94 -16.19
C PHE A 161 16.96 3.64 -16.13
N GLN A 162 16.96 4.97 -16.17
CA GLN A 162 18.14 5.82 -16.01
C GLN A 162 18.19 6.36 -14.58
N PHE A 163 19.36 6.28 -13.96
CA PHE A 163 19.70 6.80 -12.64
C PHE A 163 20.71 7.92 -12.83
N ARG A 164 20.26 9.14 -12.56
CA ARG A 164 21.06 10.35 -12.76
C ARG A 164 21.00 11.24 -11.53
N ARG A 165 22.12 11.86 -11.18
CA ARG A 165 22.16 12.90 -10.17
C ARG A 165 21.52 14.19 -10.70
N GLU A 166 20.48 14.65 -10.02
CA GLU A 166 19.81 15.90 -10.29
C GLU A 166 19.74 16.73 -9.00
N LYS A 167 20.31 17.96 -9.02
CA LYS A 167 20.27 18.90 -7.87
C LYS A 167 20.69 18.32 -6.51
N GLY A 168 21.64 17.37 -6.51
CA GLY A 168 22.21 16.78 -5.30
C GLY A 168 21.65 15.41 -4.91
N SER A 169 20.52 14.98 -5.46
CA SER A 169 19.91 13.66 -5.24
C SER A 169 19.91 12.81 -6.52
N VAL A 170 19.70 11.49 -6.39
CA VAL A 170 19.57 10.59 -7.55
C VAL A 170 18.10 10.49 -7.95
N VAL A 171 17.81 10.75 -9.22
CA VAL A 171 16.49 10.63 -9.83
C VAL A 171 16.45 9.43 -10.76
N VAL A 172 15.36 8.67 -10.72
CA VAL A 172 15.13 7.49 -11.55
C VAL A 172 14.05 7.80 -12.59
N LYS A 173 14.35 7.60 -13.88
CA LYS A 173 13.41 7.83 -14.98
C LYS A 173 13.36 6.61 -15.90
N GLU A 174 12.16 6.19 -16.28
CA GLU A 174 12.01 5.23 -17.38
C GLU A 174 12.33 5.94 -18.70
N VAL A 175 13.24 5.36 -19.48
CA VAL A 175 13.69 5.88 -20.78
C VAL A 175 13.35 4.87 -21.88
N GLN A 176 13.54 5.27 -23.14
CA GLN A 176 13.31 4.32 -24.23
C GLN A 176 14.26 3.13 -24.08
N CYS A 177 13.72 1.92 -24.25
CA CYS A 177 14.48 0.68 -24.07
C CYS A 177 15.31 0.38 -25.33
N PHE A 178 16.32 1.22 -25.58
CA PHE A 178 17.25 1.09 -26.69
C PHE A 178 18.68 1.36 -26.24
N LYS A 179 19.65 0.76 -26.93
CA LYS A 179 21.08 0.96 -26.69
C LYS A 179 21.49 2.42 -26.83
N GLU A 180 20.85 3.17 -27.74
CA GLU A 180 21.11 4.59 -27.95
C GLU A 180 20.61 5.50 -26.80
N SER A 181 19.88 4.95 -25.82
CA SER A 181 19.47 5.67 -24.61
C SER A 181 20.52 5.61 -23.49
N LEU A 182 21.53 4.75 -23.60
CA LEU A 182 22.64 4.69 -22.66
C LEU A 182 23.55 5.92 -22.81
N ASP A 183 24.04 6.43 -21.69
CA ASP A 183 25.06 7.46 -21.66
C ASP A 183 26.12 7.14 -20.61
N SER A 184 27.37 7.50 -20.87
CA SER A 184 28.49 7.13 -20.01
C SER A 184 28.46 7.82 -18.64
N ASP A 185 27.68 8.90 -18.49
CA ASP A 185 27.61 9.73 -17.29
C ASP A 185 26.65 9.17 -16.22
N ASP A 186 25.80 8.22 -16.56
CA ASP A 186 24.74 7.72 -15.68
C ASP A 186 24.78 6.20 -15.47
N VAL A 187 23.93 5.70 -14.56
CA VAL A 187 23.68 4.27 -14.37
C VAL A 187 22.33 3.88 -14.96
N PHE A 188 22.25 2.70 -15.55
CA PHE A 188 21.04 2.18 -16.17
C PHE A 188 20.66 0.81 -15.63
N ILE A 189 19.37 0.55 -15.49
CA ILE A 189 18.84 -0.79 -15.21
C ILE A 189 18.02 -1.24 -16.40
N PHE A 190 18.49 -2.28 -17.08
CA PHE A 190 17.72 -2.99 -18.08
C PHE A 190 16.96 -4.15 -17.41
N ASP A 191 15.65 -3.97 -17.34
CA ASP A 191 14.71 -4.95 -16.82
C ASP A 191 14.20 -5.83 -17.96
N ALA A 192 14.78 -7.02 -18.10
CA ALA A 192 14.37 -8.04 -19.06
C ALA A 192 13.53 -9.16 -18.40
N GLY A 193 12.80 -8.84 -17.32
CA GLY A 193 11.97 -9.80 -16.60
C GLY A 193 12.74 -10.62 -15.56
N LEU A 194 13.06 -11.89 -15.84
CA LEU A 194 13.83 -12.70 -14.89
C LEU A 194 15.35 -12.48 -15.01
N GLU A 195 15.77 -11.56 -15.87
CA GLU A 195 17.16 -11.12 -15.99
C GLU A 195 17.18 -9.60 -15.82
N LEU A 196 17.97 -9.14 -14.85
CA LEU A 196 18.16 -7.73 -14.52
C LEU A 196 19.63 -7.39 -14.74
N TYR A 197 19.88 -6.35 -15.53
CA TYR A 197 21.22 -5.87 -15.81
C TYR A 197 21.38 -4.46 -15.26
N GLN A 198 22.30 -4.25 -14.33
CA GLN A 198 22.75 -2.91 -13.94
C GLN A 198 23.95 -2.55 -14.81
N TRP A 199 23.81 -1.59 -15.70
CA TRP A 199 24.88 -1.07 -16.53
C TRP A 199 25.38 0.26 -15.95
N ASN A 200 26.64 0.30 -15.55
CA ASN A 200 27.28 1.48 -14.97
C ASN A 200 28.08 2.20 -16.06
N GLY A 201 27.69 3.44 -16.37
CA GLY A 201 28.46 4.30 -17.26
C GLY A 201 29.84 4.60 -16.67
N LYS A 202 30.82 4.81 -17.55
CA LYS A 202 32.22 5.03 -17.20
C LYS A 202 32.42 6.22 -16.26
N THR A 203 31.65 7.28 -16.45
CA THR A 203 31.71 8.54 -15.67
C THR A 203 30.60 8.64 -14.62
N SER A 204 29.78 7.60 -14.46
CA SER A 204 28.72 7.55 -13.45
C SER A 204 29.20 7.65 -12.01
N ASN A 205 28.40 8.32 -11.17
CA ASN A 205 28.70 8.60 -9.78
C ASN A 205 28.38 7.39 -8.86
N LYS A 206 29.10 7.28 -7.73
CA LYS A 206 28.87 6.28 -6.69
C LYS A 206 27.44 6.30 -6.13
N ASP A 207 26.84 7.48 -5.97
CA ASP A 207 25.48 7.60 -5.44
C ASP A 207 24.46 7.00 -6.41
N GLU A 208 24.63 7.21 -7.71
CA GLU A 208 23.78 6.63 -8.77
C GLU A 208 23.91 5.11 -8.80
N ARG A 209 25.15 4.59 -8.72
CA ARG A 209 25.45 3.16 -8.66
C ARG A 209 24.80 2.50 -7.44
N PHE A 210 24.84 3.16 -6.29
CA PHE A 210 24.22 2.67 -5.06
C PHE A 210 22.69 2.67 -5.15
N ALA A 211 22.10 3.77 -5.64
CA ALA A 211 20.66 3.87 -5.85
C ALA A 211 20.15 2.80 -6.84
N ALA A 212 20.87 2.57 -7.94
CA ALA A 212 20.56 1.50 -8.89
C ALA A 212 20.63 0.11 -8.24
N LEU A 213 21.65 -0.16 -7.42
CA LEU A 213 21.77 -1.42 -6.70
C LEU A 213 20.57 -1.65 -5.78
N GLN A 214 20.15 -0.65 -5.01
CA GLN A 214 18.95 -0.73 -4.16
C GLN A 214 17.69 -1.01 -4.98
N TYR A 215 17.55 -0.36 -6.13
CA TYR A 215 16.43 -0.58 -7.03
C TYR A 215 16.40 -2.01 -7.61
N VAL A 216 17.55 -2.56 -8.02
CA VAL A 216 17.65 -3.95 -8.47
C VAL A 216 17.27 -4.93 -7.35
N GLN A 217 17.70 -4.68 -6.10
CA GLN A 217 17.31 -5.52 -4.97
C GLN A 217 15.79 -5.48 -4.71
N ASN A 218 15.17 -4.30 -4.87
CA ASN A 218 13.72 -4.17 -4.77
C ASN A 218 13.01 -4.99 -5.87
N LEU A 219 13.43 -4.85 -7.14
CA LEU A 219 12.87 -5.63 -8.25
C LEU A 219 13.05 -7.13 -8.08
N LYS A 220 14.20 -7.55 -7.54
CA LYS A 220 14.47 -8.95 -7.23
C LYS A 220 13.51 -9.45 -6.16
N SER A 221 13.27 -8.67 -5.12
CA SER A 221 12.31 -8.98 -4.05
C SER A 221 10.87 -9.03 -4.56
N ASP A 222 10.44 -8.04 -5.37
CA ASP A 222 9.12 -7.98 -6.03
C ASP A 222 8.81 -9.24 -6.85
N ARG A 223 9.85 -9.93 -7.32
CA ARG A 223 9.77 -11.12 -8.17
C ARG A 223 10.14 -12.40 -7.42
N ASN A 224 10.02 -12.37 -6.08
CA ASN A 224 10.25 -13.50 -5.17
C ASN A 224 11.69 -14.06 -5.26
N GLY A 225 12.68 -13.20 -5.45
CA GLY A 225 14.08 -13.60 -5.54
C GLY A 225 14.49 -14.28 -6.85
N ARG A 226 13.54 -14.57 -7.75
CA ARG A 226 13.76 -15.30 -9.01
C ARG A 226 14.69 -14.60 -10.01
N PRO A 227 14.72 -13.27 -10.14
CA PRO A 227 15.55 -12.64 -11.16
C PRO A 227 17.06 -12.87 -10.93
N LYS A 228 17.75 -13.22 -12.01
CA LYS A 228 19.22 -13.20 -12.09
C LYS A 228 19.67 -11.76 -12.29
N VAL A 229 20.62 -11.33 -11.47
CA VAL A 229 21.15 -9.97 -11.48
C VAL A 229 22.59 -10.00 -11.97
N GLU A 230 22.91 -9.16 -12.95
CA GLU A 230 24.27 -8.97 -13.45
C GLU A 230 24.63 -7.47 -13.39
N THR A 231 25.79 -7.15 -12.84
CA THR A 231 26.34 -5.79 -12.81
C THR A 231 27.43 -5.68 -13.86
N LEU A 232 27.31 -4.67 -14.72
CA LEU A 232 28.11 -4.45 -15.90
C LEU A 232 28.76 -3.06 -15.80
N GLU A 233 30.05 -2.97 -16.09
CA GLU A 233 30.75 -1.69 -16.23
C GLU A 233 30.97 -1.42 -17.72
N GLU A 234 30.68 -0.21 -18.20
CA GLU A 234 30.82 0.19 -19.60
C GLU A 234 32.19 -0.16 -20.21
N ASP A 235 33.25 0.01 -19.43
CA ASP A 235 34.64 -0.19 -19.86
C ASP A 235 35.09 -1.67 -19.77
N ARG A 236 34.30 -2.56 -19.16
CA ARG A 236 34.65 -3.97 -18.93
C ARG A 236 33.67 -4.96 -19.58
N ILE A 237 32.51 -4.50 -20.03
CA ILE A 237 31.51 -5.36 -20.64
C ILE A 237 32.02 -5.95 -21.97
N SER A 238 31.96 -7.27 -22.10
CA SER A 238 32.29 -7.95 -23.35
C SER A 238 31.26 -7.59 -24.45
N PRO A 239 31.68 -7.36 -25.71
CA PRO A 239 30.76 -7.17 -26.83
C PRO A 239 29.75 -8.32 -27.00
N LYS A 240 30.11 -9.54 -26.56
CA LYS A 240 29.27 -10.75 -26.63
C LYS A 240 28.34 -10.94 -25.43
N ASN A 241 28.34 -10.04 -24.45
CA ASN A 241 27.47 -10.16 -23.28
C ASN A 241 25.98 -10.16 -23.68
N ALA A 242 25.17 -10.97 -23.01
CA ALA A 242 23.73 -11.11 -23.29
C ALA A 242 22.99 -9.76 -23.28
N PHE A 243 23.40 -8.83 -22.43
CA PHE A 243 22.91 -7.44 -22.40
C PHE A 243 22.95 -6.78 -23.78
N ASN A 244 24.10 -6.89 -24.48
CA ASN A 244 24.30 -6.24 -25.78
C ASN A 244 23.43 -6.83 -26.90
N THR A 245 23.00 -8.08 -26.75
CA THR A 245 22.09 -8.74 -27.71
C THR A 245 20.61 -8.55 -27.38
N LYS A 246 20.28 -8.34 -26.10
CA LYS A 246 18.90 -8.25 -25.61
C LYS A 246 18.37 -6.82 -25.57
N LEU A 247 19.24 -5.84 -25.37
CA LEU A 247 18.85 -4.43 -25.43
C LEU A 247 18.67 -4.03 -26.91
N PRO A 248 17.45 -3.61 -27.34
CA PRO A 248 17.17 -3.25 -28.73
C PRO A 248 18.03 -2.10 -29.26
N THR A 249 18.20 -2.01 -30.57
CA THR A 249 18.88 -0.90 -31.28
C THR A 249 17.92 -0.19 -32.24
N GLY A 250 18.19 1.06 -32.58
CA GLY A 250 17.38 1.85 -33.54
C GLY A 250 16.43 2.88 -32.91
N GLY A 251 16.68 3.27 -31.65
CA GLY A 251 15.95 4.37 -31.00
C GLY A 251 16.33 5.74 -31.57
N LYS A 252 15.45 6.74 -31.42
CA LYS A 252 15.80 8.14 -31.78
C LYS A 252 16.80 8.70 -30.74
N PRO A 253 17.88 9.39 -31.16
CA PRO A 253 18.81 10.03 -30.24
C PRO A 253 18.11 11.03 -29.31
N ARG A 254 18.56 11.10 -28.06
CA ARG A 254 18.00 11.95 -27.01
C ARG A 254 18.05 13.45 -27.38
N GLN A 255 16.92 14.14 -27.29
CA GLN A 255 16.88 15.60 -27.17
C GLN A 255 16.98 16.00 -25.69
N LYS A 256 17.93 16.86 -25.34
CA LYS A 256 18.02 17.46 -24.00
C LYS A 256 16.85 18.44 -23.83
N LYS A 257 15.89 18.16 -22.95
CA LYS A 257 14.91 19.13 -22.47
C LYS A 257 15.13 19.42 -20.98
N ALA A 258 14.98 20.70 -20.64
CA ALA A 258 15.11 21.26 -19.31
C ALA A 258 13.96 20.84 -18.37
N ARG A 259 14.27 20.89 -17.07
CA ARG A 259 13.44 20.53 -15.91
C ARG A 259 12.36 21.56 -15.63
N ASP A 260 11.29 21.13 -14.94
CA ASP A 260 10.64 21.67 -13.72
C ASP A 260 9.61 20.59 -13.28
N GLU A 261 9.20 20.33 -12.03
CA GLU A 261 8.89 21.14 -10.86
C GLU A 261 9.19 20.36 -9.53
N VAL A 262 9.08 21.04 -8.39
CA VAL A 262 9.43 20.59 -7.02
C VAL A 262 8.14 20.43 -6.20
N ASP A 263 8.02 19.38 -5.39
CA ASP A 263 6.85 19.09 -4.53
C ASP A 263 6.58 20.21 -3.52
N ALA A 264 5.37 20.77 -3.57
CA ALA A 264 4.78 21.66 -2.56
C ALA A 264 4.09 20.83 -1.45
N PRO A 265 3.80 21.41 -0.28
CA PRO A 265 2.96 20.75 0.72
C PRO A 265 1.60 20.39 0.11
N SER A 266 1.17 19.13 0.23
CA SER A 266 -0.14 18.73 -0.29
C SER A 266 -1.22 19.47 0.49
N GLU A 267 -2.07 20.18 -0.24
CA GLU A 267 -3.23 20.90 0.30
C GLU A 267 -4.23 19.90 0.90
N LYS A 268 -4.79 20.19 2.09
CA LYS A 268 -5.83 19.34 2.72
C LYS A 268 -7.09 19.35 1.86
N LYS A 269 -7.81 18.22 1.78
CA LYS A 269 -9.03 18.10 0.97
C LYS A 269 -10.10 17.27 1.67
N LEU A 270 -11.35 17.68 1.53
CA LEU A 270 -12.51 16.94 1.99
C LEU A 270 -13.35 16.49 0.79
N TYR A 271 -13.62 15.19 0.70
CA TYR A 271 -14.49 14.61 -0.31
C TYR A 271 -15.71 13.96 0.34
N LYS A 272 -16.86 14.12 -0.29
CA LYS A 272 -18.09 13.37 0.00
C LYS A 272 -18.17 12.14 -0.89
N VAL A 273 -18.43 10.98 -0.28
CA VAL A 273 -18.77 9.73 -0.96
C VAL A 273 -20.29 9.55 -0.82
N SER A 274 -21.02 9.72 -1.91
CA SER A 274 -22.50 9.68 -1.89
C SER A 274 -23.08 8.83 -3.01
N ASP A 275 -24.16 8.11 -2.71
CA ASP A 275 -24.92 7.31 -3.67
C ASP A 275 -26.27 7.92 -4.09
N ASP A 276 -26.60 9.14 -3.63
CA ASP A 276 -27.87 9.85 -3.88
C ASP A 276 -28.28 9.92 -5.37
N SER A 277 -27.29 9.88 -6.28
CA SER A 277 -27.53 9.89 -7.74
C SER A 277 -27.93 8.52 -8.33
N GLY A 278 -28.04 7.48 -7.51
CA GLY A 278 -28.17 6.08 -7.93
C GLY A 278 -26.86 5.43 -8.39
N LYS A 279 -25.74 6.16 -8.31
CA LYS A 279 -24.36 5.70 -8.51
C LYS A 279 -23.48 6.31 -7.43
N LEU A 280 -22.56 5.52 -6.89
CA LEU A 280 -21.58 6.02 -5.93
C LEU A 280 -20.61 7.01 -6.60
N LEU A 281 -20.59 8.24 -6.13
CA LEU A 281 -19.75 9.33 -6.62
C LEU A 281 -18.88 9.89 -5.51
N VAL A 282 -17.70 10.40 -5.89
CA VAL A 282 -16.79 11.12 -4.99
C VAL A 282 -16.75 12.58 -5.44
N GLN A 283 -17.18 13.49 -4.57
CA GLN A 283 -17.26 14.93 -4.84
C GLN A 283 -16.35 15.70 -3.89
N LEU A 284 -15.54 16.61 -4.41
CA LEU A 284 -14.76 17.55 -3.58
C LEU A 284 -15.71 18.56 -2.92
N ILE A 285 -15.65 18.67 -1.59
CA ILE A 285 -16.45 19.59 -0.78
C ILE A 285 -15.63 20.84 -0.44
N SER A 286 -14.43 20.66 0.10
CA SER A 286 -13.54 21.76 0.49
C SER A 286 -12.07 21.39 0.31
N SER A 287 -11.22 22.42 0.20
CA SER A 287 -9.77 22.34 0.00
C SER A 287 -9.11 23.44 0.83
N GLY A 288 -7.98 23.13 1.46
CA GLY A 288 -7.27 24.03 2.38
C GLY A 288 -7.82 23.93 3.81
N GLU A 289 -8.58 24.93 4.23
CA GLU A 289 -9.21 24.96 5.57
C GLU A 289 -10.46 24.07 5.56
N LEU A 290 -10.48 23.05 6.42
CA LEU A 290 -11.58 22.08 6.49
C LEU A 290 -12.44 22.36 7.73
N ASN A 291 -13.76 22.36 7.56
CA ASN A 291 -14.70 22.54 8.67
C ASN A 291 -15.33 21.21 9.08
N LYS A 292 -15.31 20.88 10.38
CA LYS A 292 -15.91 19.63 10.90
C LYS A 292 -17.41 19.56 10.64
N ASP A 293 -18.10 20.70 10.56
CA ASP A 293 -19.54 20.79 10.29
C ASP A 293 -19.91 20.29 8.88
N ASP A 294 -18.95 20.18 7.96
CA ASP A 294 -19.19 19.62 6.62
C ASP A 294 -19.41 18.10 6.65
N LEU A 295 -19.03 17.43 7.74
CA LEU A 295 -19.26 15.99 7.95
C LEU A 295 -20.73 15.75 8.35
N LYS A 296 -21.57 15.44 7.36
CA LYS A 296 -23.00 15.18 7.57
C LYS A 296 -23.23 13.71 7.92
N SER A 297 -24.00 13.45 8.98
CA SER A 297 -24.30 12.09 9.46
C SER A 297 -24.92 11.17 8.40
N GLU A 298 -25.54 11.73 7.36
CA GLU A 298 -26.19 11.04 6.27
C GLU A 298 -25.23 10.40 5.26
N ASP A 299 -23.93 10.73 5.29
CA ASP A 299 -23.00 10.37 4.22
C ASP A 299 -21.65 9.88 4.76
N ALA A 300 -20.80 9.38 3.85
CA ALA A 300 -19.40 9.06 4.12
C ALA A 300 -18.47 10.10 3.49
N PHE A 301 -17.31 10.33 4.11
CA PHE A 301 -16.35 11.34 3.69
C PHE A 301 -14.92 10.82 3.67
N VAL A 302 -14.10 11.35 2.78
CA VAL A 302 -12.64 11.14 2.73
C VAL A 302 -11.97 12.47 3.06
N VAL A 303 -11.23 12.50 4.17
CA VAL A 303 -10.48 13.66 4.66
C VAL A 303 -9.01 13.39 4.40
N ASP A 304 -8.42 14.12 3.48
CA ASP A 304 -7.03 13.99 3.08
C ASP A 304 -6.20 15.14 3.64
N GLN A 305 -5.18 14.83 4.45
CA GLN A 305 -4.19 15.79 4.94
C GLN A 305 -2.78 15.53 4.36
N GLY A 306 -2.70 14.76 3.27
CA GLY A 306 -1.47 14.41 2.54
C GLY A 306 -0.69 13.26 3.18
N ASN A 307 -0.36 13.37 4.46
CA ASN A 307 0.42 12.35 5.16
C ASN A 307 -0.41 11.26 5.86
N HIS A 308 -1.73 11.42 5.94
CA HIS A 308 -2.69 10.48 6.52
C HIS A 308 -4.06 10.81 5.92
N VAL A 309 -4.87 9.80 5.62
CA VAL A 309 -6.24 9.96 5.16
C VAL A 309 -7.22 9.40 6.19
N PHE A 310 -8.28 10.13 6.51
CA PHE A 310 -9.39 9.62 7.31
C PHE A 310 -10.59 9.32 6.41
N VAL A 311 -11.26 8.22 6.68
CA VAL A 311 -12.56 7.89 6.09
C VAL A 311 -13.58 8.00 7.19
N TRP A 312 -14.37 9.07 7.19
CA TRP A 312 -15.41 9.29 8.19
C TRP A 312 -16.74 8.75 7.69
N ILE A 313 -17.43 7.98 8.52
CA ILE A 313 -18.67 7.28 8.19
C ILE A 313 -19.79 7.83 9.06
N GLY A 314 -20.75 8.52 8.45
CA GLY A 314 -21.93 9.01 9.13
C GLY A 314 -22.78 7.89 9.73
N SER A 315 -23.40 8.15 10.88
CA SER A 315 -24.28 7.22 11.58
C SER A 315 -25.50 6.81 10.75
N ARG A 316 -25.96 7.70 9.87
CA ARG A 316 -27.09 7.52 8.94
C ARG A 316 -26.65 7.22 7.50
N ALA A 317 -25.36 7.09 7.23
CA ALA A 317 -24.83 6.74 5.91
C ALA A 317 -25.40 5.42 5.38
N SER A 318 -25.56 5.35 4.07
CA SER A 318 -26.10 4.19 3.37
C SER A 318 -25.18 2.97 3.57
N GLU A 319 -25.76 1.76 3.48
CA GLU A 319 -24.98 0.53 3.54
C GLU A 319 -23.97 0.40 2.38
N ASP A 320 -24.25 1.02 1.24
CA ASP A 320 -23.34 1.03 0.10
C ASP A 320 -22.23 2.06 0.29
N GLU A 321 -22.52 3.23 0.87
CA GLU A 321 -21.51 4.22 1.25
C GLU A 321 -20.54 3.64 2.29
N LYS A 322 -21.07 3.06 3.37
CA LYS A 322 -20.27 2.40 4.43
C LYS A 322 -19.29 1.38 3.88
N LYS A 323 -19.75 0.54 2.95
CA LYS A 323 -18.94 -0.53 2.35
C LYS A 323 -17.89 0.00 1.37
N ASN A 324 -18.19 1.09 0.65
CA ASN A 324 -17.36 1.55 -0.45
C ASN A 324 -16.48 2.75 -0.11
N ALA A 325 -16.67 3.40 1.04
CA ALA A 325 -15.90 4.57 1.43
C ALA A 325 -14.39 4.28 1.51
N LEU A 326 -13.96 3.19 2.17
CA LEU A 326 -12.55 2.81 2.23
C LEU A 326 -11.98 2.40 0.85
N PRO A 327 -12.67 1.57 0.03
CA PRO A 327 -12.27 1.33 -1.36
C PRO A 327 -12.15 2.60 -2.21
N MET A 328 -13.03 3.58 -2.00
CA MET A 328 -12.98 4.88 -2.69
C MET A 328 -11.79 5.72 -2.24
N ALA A 329 -11.52 5.79 -0.93
CA ALA A 329 -10.31 6.44 -0.42
C ALA A 329 -9.04 5.79 -0.98
N HIS A 330 -8.99 4.47 -1.10
CA HIS A 330 -7.88 3.78 -1.73
C HIS A 330 -7.73 4.12 -3.22
N PHE A 331 -8.83 4.16 -3.97
CA PHE A 331 -8.81 4.53 -5.38
C PHE A 331 -8.38 5.99 -5.58
N TYR A 332 -8.84 6.88 -4.71
CA TYR A 332 -8.42 8.28 -4.66
C TYR A 332 -6.90 8.38 -4.45
N LEU A 333 -6.36 7.73 -3.42
CA LEU A 333 -4.93 7.72 -3.10
C LEU A 333 -4.06 7.26 -4.28
N GLN A 334 -4.52 6.32 -5.10
CA GLN A 334 -3.78 5.89 -6.30
C GLN A 334 -3.61 6.98 -7.37
N GLN A 335 -4.33 8.08 -7.25
CA GLN A 335 -4.29 9.23 -8.17
C GLN A 335 -3.61 10.45 -7.57
N THR A 336 -3.16 10.38 -6.31
CA THR A 336 -2.43 11.46 -5.63
C THR A 336 -0.92 11.22 -5.65
N ASP A 337 -0.17 12.19 -5.13
CA ASP A 337 1.27 12.13 -4.88
C ASP A 337 1.63 11.30 -3.64
N HIS A 338 0.65 10.87 -2.83
CA HIS A 338 0.86 10.12 -1.58
C HIS A 338 0.05 8.80 -1.52
N PRO A 339 0.17 7.88 -2.51
CA PRO A 339 -0.66 6.67 -2.62
C PRO A 339 -0.51 5.65 -1.48
N TYR A 340 0.50 5.82 -0.62
CA TYR A 340 0.80 4.94 0.50
C TYR A 340 0.42 5.52 1.85
N ALA A 341 -0.20 6.71 1.89
CA ALA A 341 -0.62 7.32 3.15
C ALA A 341 -1.47 6.33 3.98
N PRO A 342 -1.23 6.25 5.31
CA PRO A 342 -2.06 5.46 6.20
C PRO A 342 -3.51 5.92 6.10
N THR A 343 -4.45 5.00 6.29
CA THR A 343 -5.88 5.31 6.21
C THR A 343 -6.61 4.82 7.45
N THR A 344 -7.30 5.72 8.17
CA THR A 344 -8.09 5.36 9.36
C THR A 344 -9.57 5.55 9.06
N VAL A 345 -10.39 4.52 9.33
CA VAL A 345 -11.84 4.56 9.18
C VAL A 345 -12.47 4.91 10.53
N ILE A 346 -13.21 6.01 10.57
CA ILE A 346 -13.87 6.57 11.76
C ILE A 346 -15.38 6.47 11.54
N VAL A 347 -16.12 6.03 12.55
CA VAL A 347 -17.58 6.01 12.53
C VAL A 347 -18.07 7.16 13.40
N GLU A 348 -19.09 7.91 12.97
CA GLU A 348 -19.63 9.03 13.75
C GLU A 348 -19.90 8.63 15.22
N GLY A 349 -19.32 9.38 16.15
CA GLY A 349 -19.40 9.09 17.59
C GLY A 349 -18.50 7.94 18.09
N LYS A 350 -17.68 7.32 17.23
CA LYS A 350 -16.73 6.24 17.57
C LYS A 350 -15.40 6.39 16.83
N GLY A 351 -14.30 6.42 17.59
CA GLY A 351 -12.95 6.50 16.99
C GLY A 351 -12.52 7.89 16.55
N GLU A 352 -13.33 8.92 16.84
CA GLU A 352 -12.86 10.30 16.81
C GLU A 352 -11.71 10.47 17.81
N SER A 353 -10.60 11.01 17.33
CA SER A 353 -9.35 11.14 18.07
C SER A 353 -8.84 12.56 17.97
N LYS A 354 -7.93 12.95 18.88
CA LYS A 354 -7.27 14.25 18.82
C LYS A 354 -6.56 14.50 17.48
N GLU A 355 -6.04 13.43 16.87
CA GLU A 355 -5.40 13.51 15.56
C GLU A 355 -6.41 13.87 14.47
N PHE A 356 -7.57 13.21 14.47
CA PHE A 356 -8.66 13.52 13.55
C PHE A 356 -9.23 14.93 13.77
N ASP A 357 -9.50 15.31 15.02
CA ASP A 357 -10.06 16.62 15.35
C ASP A 357 -9.10 17.76 14.95
N SER A 358 -7.78 17.54 15.06
CA SER A 358 -6.77 18.55 14.67
C SER A 358 -6.67 18.83 13.16
N VAL A 359 -7.38 18.06 12.33
CA VAL A 359 -7.41 18.29 10.89
C VAL A 359 -8.29 19.49 10.54
N PHE A 360 -9.31 19.75 11.34
CA PHE A 360 -10.33 20.77 11.12
C PHE A 360 -10.02 22.05 11.91
N GLU A 361 -10.53 23.19 11.43
CA GLU A 361 -10.42 24.50 12.08
C GLU A 361 -11.55 24.78 13.09
#